data_AF-L9YBK7-F1
#
_entry.id   AF-L9YBK7-F1
#
_cell.length_a   1.000
_cell.length_b   1.000
_cell.length_c   1.000
_cell.angle_alpha   90.00
_cell.angle_beta   90.00
_cell.angle_gamma   90.00
#
_symmetry.space_group_name_H-M   'P 1'
#
loop_
_entity.id
_entity.type
_entity.pdbx_description
1 polymer ?
#
loop_
_entity_poly.entity_id
_entity_poly.type
_entity_poly.pdbx_seq_one_letter_code
_entity_poly.pdbx_strand_id
1 'polypeptide(L)'
;MAIKNKLKAASWVPGSVTLREFDTQAGTSGEASVVAEIKLGRPLQLRDDHDSELRLVLPAHEHFTTNGSADEQETFELGHNLIESPSTQDFLLWEDGSVVQPDSIDYDANSFDYTSAGTETDLDVFYVPRDPASVEIRKTAPGAGGKVNQTLKEAQTAILHTRDQAQQEIQFGFDRTPLQPYLPRKFKLQVVVDAPYKVAFEAPERANGTPRARNALLSLPRFQTEARIEDLGAAVKQDMIGVRG
;
A
#
# COMPACT_ATOMS: atom_id res chain seq x y z
N MET A 1 -14.78 -17.12 30.37
CA MET A 1 -15.54 -17.12 29.09
C MET A 1 -14.58 -17.33 27.93
N ALA A 2 -14.87 -18.26 27.02
CA ALA A 2 -14.04 -18.51 25.84
C ALA A 2 -13.94 -17.26 24.95
N ILE A 3 -12.77 -17.00 24.35
CA ILE A 3 -12.52 -15.80 23.52
C ILE A 3 -13.56 -15.63 22.41
N LYS A 4 -14.04 -16.74 21.82
CA LYS A 4 -15.11 -16.75 20.81
C LYS A 4 -16.40 -16.09 21.28
N ASN A 5 -16.78 -16.27 22.55
CA ASN A 5 -17.99 -15.64 23.11
C ASN A 5 -17.78 -14.13 23.28
N LYS A 6 -16.58 -13.69 23.69
CA LYS A 6 -16.24 -12.27 23.78
C LYS A 6 -16.26 -11.60 22.40
N LEU A 7 -15.74 -12.28 21.37
CA LEU A 7 -15.75 -11.80 19.98
C LEU A 7 -17.19 -11.63 19.45
N LYS A 8 -18.07 -12.59 19.71
CA LYS A 8 -19.49 -12.54 19.30
C LYS A 8 -20.29 -11.46 20.04
N ALA A 9 -19.95 -11.18 21.29
CA ALA A 9 -20.63 -10.18 22.12
C ALA A 9 -20.15 -8.74 21.86
N ALA A 10 -19.02 -8.57 21.16
CA ALA A 10 -18.50 -7.24 20.85
C ALA A 10 -19.31 -6.58 19.73
N SER A 11 -19.58 -5.28 19.89
CA SER A 11 -20.19 -4.48 18.82
C SER A 11 -19.14 -4.12 17.78
N TRP A 12 -19.32 -4.62 16.56
CA TRP A 12 -18.42 -4.44 15.43
C TRP A 12 -19.01 -3.46 14.42
N VAL A 13 -18.23 -2.45 14.03
CA VAL A 13 -18.62 -1.44 13.05
C VAL A 13 -17.81 -1.64 11.78
N PRO A 14 -18.45 -1.76 10.61
CA PRO A 14 -17.74 -1.90 9.33
C PRO A 14 -16.99 -0.61 8.96
N GLY A 15 -15.95 -0.76 8.16
CA GLY A 15 -15.19 0.32 7.54
C GLY A 15 -13.99 -0.24 6.80
N SER A 16 -13.00 0.62 6.54
CA SER A 16 -11.71 0.24 5.98
C SER A 16 -10.58 0.88 6.80
N VAL A 17 -9.40 0.27 6.72
CA VAL A 17 -8.14 0.94 7.05
C VAL A 17 -7.58 1.46 5.74
N THR A 18 -7.52 2.77 5.59
CA THR A 18 -7.06 3.42 4.36
C THR A 18 -5.62 3.90 4.47
N LEU A 19 -4.98 4.20 3.34
CA LEU A 19 -3.61 4.73 3.28
C LEU A 19 -3.33 5.85 4.29
N ARG A 20 -4.31 6.73 4.55
CA ARG A 20 -4.21 7.86 5.48
C ARG A 20 -3.99 7.45 6.95
N GLU A 21 -4.34 6.23 7.30
CA GLU A 21 -4.18 5.70 8.66
C GLU A 21 -2.83 4.99 8.86
N PHE A 22 -2.08 4.77 7.78
CA PHE A 22 -0.75 4.16 7.81
C PHE A 22 0.33 5.22 7.95
N ASP A 23 1.35 4.90 8.74
CA ASP A 23 2.66 5.50 8.66
C ASP A 23 3.36 4.90 7.43
N THR A 24 3.64 5.72 6.42
CA THR A 24 4.24 5.29 5.15
C THR A 24 5.72 5.61 5.09
N GLN A 25 6.48 4.78 4.40
CA GLN A 25 7.88 5.05 4.06
C GLN A 25 8.20 4.49 2.67
N ALA A 26 9.19 5.07 2.01
CA ALA A 26 9.67 4.54 0.74
C ALA A 26 10.33 3.16 0.95
N GLY A 27 10.09 2.25 0.01
CA GLY A 27 10.80 0.99 -0.07
C GLY A 27 12.19 1.13 -0.68
N THR A 28 13.01 0.10 -0.50
CA THR A 28 14.28 -0.06 -1.19
C THR A 28 14.09 -0.97 -2.40
N SER A 29 14.55 -0.55 -3.57
CA SER A 29 14.53 -1.39 -4.79
C SER A 29 15.38 -2.65 -4.58
N GLY A 30 14.85 -3.80 -5.00
CA GLY A 30 15.49 -5.12 -4.91
C GLY A 30 15.47 -5.74 -3.51
N GLU A 31 14.80 -5.12 -2.54
CA GLU A 31 14.76 -5.60 -1.15
C GLU A 31 13.36 -5.51 -0.54
N ALA A 32 12.96 -6.57 0.18
CA ALA A 32 11.71 -6.60 0.92
C ALA A 32 11.65 -5.49 1.99
N SER A 33 10.75 -4.53 1.78
CA SER A 33 10.61 -3.31 2.59
C SER A 33 9.20 -3.17 3.14
N VAL A 34 9.06 -2.76 4.41
CA VAL A 34 7.75 -2.34 4.94
C VAL A 34 7.47 -0.95 4.36
N VAL A 35 6.44 -0.79 3.52
CA VAL A 35 6.13 0.50 2.88
C VAL A 35 4.97 1.24 3.56
N ALA A 36 4.14 0.51 4.30
CA ALA A 36 3.06 1.07 5.10
C ALA A 36 2.88 0.26 6.39
N GLU A 37 2.79 0.94 7.54
CA GLU A 37 2.55 0.31 8.84
C GLU A 37 1.52 1.09 9.66
N ILE A 38 0.61 0.40 10.34
CA ILE A 38 -0.23 1.00 11.38
C ILE A 38 -0.14 0.19 12.67
N LYS A 39 0.09 0.89 13.78
CA LYS A 39 0.00 0.30 15.12
C LYS A 39 -1.40 0.50 15.69
N LEU A 40 -2.09 -0.60 15.96
CA LEU A 40 -3.51 -0.54 16.31
C LEU A 40 -3.78 0.00 17.72
N GLY A 41 -4.58 1.07 17.78
CA GLY A 41 -5.14 1.60 19.03
C GLY A 41 -6.34 0.80 19.55
N ARG A 42 -7.07 0.14 18.66
CA ARG A 42 -8.28 -0.64 18.94
C ARG A 42 -8.23 -2.00 18.23
N PRO A 43 -8.87 -3.05 18.76
CA PRO A 43 -9.01 -4.30 18.05
C PRO A 43 -9.78 -4.11 16.73
N LEU A 44 -9.30 -4.76 15.67
CA LEU A 44 -10.03 -4.87 14.42
C LEU A 44 -10.08 -6.34 13.96
N GLN A 45 -11.02 -6.63 13.09
CA GLN A 45 -11.11 -7.87 12.33
C GLN A 45 -11.07 -7.50 10.86
N LEU A 46 -10.13 -8.04 10.09
CA LEU A 46 -10.15 -7.88 8.64
C LEU A 46 -11.34 -8.62 8.06
N ARG A 47 -12.00 -7.98 7.11
CA ARG A 47 -13.16 -8.52 6.40
C ARG A 47 -12.70 -9.32 5.19
N ASP A 48 -13.46 -10.35 4.89
CA ASP A 48 -13.24 -11.28 3.78
C ASP A 48 -14.58 -11.76 3.22
N ASP A 49 -15.60 -10.92 3.38
CA ASP A 49 -16.95 -11.14 2.88
C ASP A 49 -17.10 -10.58 1.45
N HIS A 50 -18.18 -10.94 0.76
CA HIS A 50 -18.42 -10.53 -0.63
C HIS A 50 -18.67 -9.02 -0.80
N ASP A 51 -18.86 -8.27 0.29
CA ASP A 51 -19.00 -6.80 0.23
C ASP A 51 -17.72 -6.12 0.74
N SER A 52 -16.58 -6.83 0.72
CA SER A 52 -15.33 -6.38 1.29
C SER A 52 -14.37 -5.88 0.20
N GLU A 53 -14.23 -4.56 0.11
CA GLU A 53 -13.38 -3.93 -0.89
C GLU A 53 -11.92 -3.85 -0.43
N LEU A 54 -11.18 -4.94 -0.59
CA LEU A 54 -9.72 -4.89 -0.54
C LEU A 54 -9.22 -4.26 -1.83
N ARG A 55 -8.57 -3.09 -1.70
CA ARG A 55 -7.94 -2.40 -2.82
C ARG A 55 -6.48 -2.11 -2.55
N LEU A 56 -5.63 -2.45 -3.51
CA LEU A 56 -4.18 -2.34 -3.41
C LEU A 56 -3.57 -2.02 -4.78
N VAL A 57 -3.07 -0.80 -4.94
CA VAL A 57 -2.26 -0.36 -6.07
C VAL A 57 -1.07 0.42 -5.52
N LEU A 58 0.13 0.00 -5.89
CA LEU A 58 1.39 0.50 -5.32
C LEU A 58 2.25 1.13 -6.42
N PRO A 59 2.26 2.48 -6.51
CA PRO A 59 3.04 3.18 -7.52
C PRO A 59 4.55 3.05 -7.31
N ALA A 60 5.30 3.06 -8.41
CA ALA A 60 6.72 3.36 -8.44
C ALA A 60 6.94 4.88 -8.31
N HIS A 61 8.06 5.28 -7.74
CA HIS A 61 8.51 6.67 -7.66
C HIS A 61 9.86 6.83 -8.36
N GLU A 62 9.94 7.80 -9.27
CA GLU A 62 11.18 8.23 -9.92
C GLU A 62 11.31 9.75 -9.88
N HIS A 63 12.55 10.22 -9.95
CA HIS A 63 12.89 11.64 -9.91
C HIS A 63 13.79 12.00 -11.08
N PHE A 64 13.45 13.10 -11.75
CA PHE A 64 14.20 13.67 -12.86
C PHE A 64 14.41 15.17 -12.62
N THR A 65 15.26 15.78 -13.44
CA THR A 65 15.47 17.22 -13.47
C THR A 65 15.37 17.66 -14.92
N THR A 66 14.64 18.74 -15.18
CA THR A 66 14.59 19.36 -16.51
C THR A 66 15.93 19.99 -16.86
N ASN A 67 16.17 20.28 -18.13
CA ASN A 67 17.42 20.88 -18.57
C ASN A 67 17.49 22.40 -18.28
N GLY A 68 18.57 23.03 -18.74
CA GLY A 68 18.81 24.47 -18.55
C GLY A 68 18.02 25.40 -19.48
N SER A 69 17.08 24.89 -20.28
CA SER A 69 16.27 25.62 -21.25
C SER A 69 14.80 25.58 -20.85
N ALA A 70 14.19 26.76 -20.71
CA ALA A 70 12.75 26.86 -20.52
C ALA A 70 11.99 26.68 -21.83
N ASP A 71 10.75 26.20 -21.73
CA ASP A 71 9.80 25.98 -22.83
C ASP A 71 10.31 25.01 -23.90
N GLU A 72 11.30 24.17 -23.57
CA GLU A 72 11.77 23.06 -24.41
C GLU A 72 11.05 21.77 -23.99
N GLN A 73 10.53 21.05 -24.99
CA GLN A 73 9.98 19.72 -24.73
C GLN A 73 11.12 18.73 -24.50
N GLU A 74 11.04 17.99 -23.41
CA GLU A 74 11.97 16.94 -23.05
C GLU A 74 11.26 15.59 -22.92
N THR A 75 11.94 14.52 -23.34
CA THR A 75 11.47 13.14 -23.17
C THR A 75 12.21 12.49 -22.01
N PHE A 76 11.46 11.91 -21.07
CA PHE A 76 11.99 11.24 -19.90
C PHE A 76 11.64 9.75 -19.94
N GLU A 77 12.68 8.91 -19.90
CA GLU A 77 12.55 7.45 -19.86
C GLU A 77 12.33 6.96 -18.43
N LEU A 78 11.29 6.17 -18.20
CA LEU A 78 11.01 5.53 -16.91
C LEU A 78 11.86 4.26 -16.76
N GLY A 79 12.31 3.99 -15.54
CA GLY A 79 13.10 2.79 -15.23
C GLY A 79 12.32 1.48 -15.32
N HIS A 80 10.98 1.52 -15.31
CA HIS A 80 10.12 0.34 -15.27
C HIS A 80 8.90 0.45 -16.16
N ASN A 81 8.36 -0.72 -16.53
CA ASN A 81 7.25 -0.81 -17.47
C ASN A 81 6.00 -0.11 -16.93
N LEU A 82 5.52 0.94 -17.58
CA LEU A 82 4.29 1.64 -17.23
C LEU A 82 3.07 0.88 -17.77
N ILE A 83 1.99 0.81 -17.01
CA ILE A 83 0.70 0.28 -17.48
C ILE A 83 -0.47 1.18 -17.11
N GLU A 84 -1.47 1.15 -17.97
CA GLU A 84 -2.80 1.63 -17.62
C GLU A 84 -3.38 0.76 -16.49
N SER A 85 -3.89 1.41 -15.44
CA SER A 85 -4.57 0.72 -14.35
C SER A 85 -6.08 0.94 -14.43
N PRO A 86 -6.90 -0.12 -14.46
CA PRO A 86 -8.36 0.04 -14.44
C PRO A 86 -8.88 0.52 -13.08
N SER A 87 -8.06 0.46 -12.02
CA SER A 87 -8.50 0.74 -10.64
C SER A 87 -8.24 2.18 -10.19
N THR A 88 -7.32 2.90 -10.83
CA THR A 88 -6.85 4.23 -10.42
C THR A 88 -6.14 4.93 -11.58
N GLN A 89 -5.76 6.19 -11.41
CA GLN A 89 -4.89 6.87 -12.36
C GLN A 89 -3.54 6.16 -12.44
N ASP A 90 -3.03 5.91 -13.64
CA ASP A 90 -1.78 5.22 -13.90
C ASP A 90 -0.55 6.10 -13.69
N PHE A 91 -0.62 7.39 -14.02
CA PHE A 91 0.53 8.29 -14.03
C PHE A 91 0.22 9.65 -13.36
N LEU A 92 1.15 10.11 -12.52
CA LEU A 92 1.12 11.42 -11.87
C LEU A 92 2.50 12.09 -11.98
N LEU A 93 2.50 13.35 -12.44
CA LEU A 93 3.68 14.19 -12.55
C LEU A 93 3.58 15.39 -11.59
N TRP A 94 4.69 15.67 -10.92
CA TRP A 94 4.87 16.85 -10.10
C TRP A 94 6.09 17.62 -10.57
N GLU A 95 5.97 18.95 -10.65
CA GLU A 95 7.08 19.87 -10.88
C GLU A 95 7.27 20.74 -9.63
N ASP A 96 8.44 20.68 -9.02
CA ASP A 96 8.79 21.42 -7.81
C ASP A 96 7.74 21.32 -6.69
N GLY A 97 7.03 20.19 -6.60
CA GLY A 97 5.98 19.97 -5.60
C GLY A 97 4.57 20.43 -5.99
N SER A 98 4.38 20.93 -7.21
CA SER A 98 3.06 21.23 -7.80
C SER A 98 2.63 20.15 -8.79
N VAL A 99 1.34 19.78 -8.79
CA VAL A 99 0.81 18.82 -9.77
C VAL A 99 0.77 19.48 -11.15
N VAL A 100 1.33 18.81 -12.15
CA VAL A 100 1.33 19.23 -13.55
C VAL A 100 0.80 18.08 -14.43
N GLN A 101 0.67 18.32 -15.74
CA GLN A 101 0.30 17.30 -16.70
C GLN A 101 1.46 17.10 -17.68
N PRO A 102 1.82 15.85 -18.03
CA PRO A 102 2.74 15.60 -19.14
C PRO A 102 2.09 16.03 -20.46
N ASP A 103 2.91 16.32 -21.46
CA ASP A 103 2.44 16.60 -22.82
C ASP A 103 1.93 15.31 -23.48
N SER A 104 2.64 14.21 -23.25
CA SER A 104 2.33 12.89 -23.78
C SER A 104 2.88 11.78 -22.85
N ILE A 105 2.30 10.59 -22.95
CA ILE A 105 2.80 9.38 -22.26
C ILE A 105 2.84 8.26 -23.30
N ASP A 106 4.01 7.63 -23.46
CA ASP A 106 4.21 6.46 -24.32
C ASP A 106 4.35 5.19 -23.45
N TYR A 107 3.28 4.41 -23.40
CA TYR A 107 3.22 3.15 -22.65
C TYR A 107 4.04 2.01 -23.28
N ASP A 108 4.35 2.09 -24.58
CA ASP A 108 5.15 1.08 -25.27
C ASP A 108 6.65 1.35 -25.09
N ALA A 109 7.05 2.63 -25.08
CA ALA A 109 8.42 3.06 -24.80
C ALA A 109 8.74 3.16 -23.30
N ASN A 110 7.73 3.29 -22.45
CA ASN A 110 7.84 3.63 -21.02
C ASN A 110 8.46 5.02 -20.81
N SER A 111 7.97 6.00 -21.54
CA SER A 111 8.46 7.37 -21.45
C SER A 111 7.31 8.38 -21.41
N PHE A 112 7.64 9.61 -21.06
CA PHE A 112 6.72 10.72 -21.15
C PHE A 112 7.43 11.97 -21.66
N ASP A 113 6.69 12.82 -22.36
CA ASP A 113 7.15 14.14 -22.77
C ASP A 113 6.64 15.20 -21.81
N TYR A 114 7.48 16.17 -21.46
CA TYR A 114 7.08 17.32 -20.65
C TYR A 114 7.81 18.59 -21.08
N THR A 115 7.05 19.68 -21.18
CA THR A 115 7.57 21.02 -21.43
C THR A 115 7.47 21.84 -20.15
N SER A 116 8.62 22.14 -19.53
CA SER A 116 8.66 23.03 -18.36
C SER A 116 8.74 24.49 -18.77
N ALA A 117 8.03 25.36 -18.05
CA ALA A 117 8.22 26.81 -18.16
C ALA A 117 9.44 27.32 -17.37
N GLY A 118 10.04 26.46 -16.55
CA GLY A 118 11.24 26.73 -15.76
C GLY A 118 12.50 26.12 -16.36
N THR A 119 13.60 26.20 -15.62
CA THR A 119 14.89 25.58 -15.96
C THR A 119 15.40 24.83 -14.74
N GLU A 120 16.00 23.66 -14.93
CA GLU A 120 16.55 22.82 -13.85
C GLU A 120 15.52 22.55 -12.72
N THR A 121 14.25 22.39 -13.08
CA THR A 121 13.14 22.08 -12.17
C THR A 121 13.11 20.61 -11.80
N ASP A 122 12.70 20.31 -10.57
CA ASP A 122 12.59 18.95 -10.07
C ASP A 122 11.28 18.31 -10.54
N LEU A 123 11.38 17.16 -11.21
CA LEU A 123 10.23 16.34 -11.57
C LEU A 123 10.15 15.12 -10.65
N ASP A 124 8.99 14.90 -10.03
CA ASP A 124 8.68 13.67 -9.29
C ASP A 124 7.52 12.94 -9.97
N VAL A 125 7.78 11.70 -10.36
CA VAL A 125 6.84 10.87 -11.10
C VAL A 125 6.36 9.73 -10.21
N PHE A 126 5.05 9.57 -10.11
CA PHE A 126 4.43 8.39 -9.50
C PHE A 126 3.61 7.65 -10.55
N TYR A 127 3.96 6.41 -10.81
CA TYR A 127 3.30 5.65 -11.88
C TYR A 127 3.03 4.20 -11.50
N VAL A 128 2.08 3.54 -12.17
CA VAL A 128 1.72 2.14 -11.90
C VAL A 128 2.59 1.21 -12.76
N PRO A 129 3.54 0.48 -12.16
CA PRO A 129 4.42 -0.40 -12.91
C PRO A 129 3.77 -1.76 -13.19
N ARG A 130 4.12 -2.36 -14.33
CA ARG A 130 3.80 -3.75 -14.70
C ARG A 130 4.76 -4.74 -14.07
N ASP A 131 5.99 -4.31 -13.83
CA ASP A 131 7.05 -5.18 -13.33
C ASP A 131 6.58 -5.89 -12.06
N PRO A 132 6.76 -7.22 -11.97
CA PRO A 132 6.20 -7.98 -10.88
C PRO A 132 6.95 -7.67 -9.58
N ALA A 133 6.18 -7.30 -8.56
CA ALA A 133 6.62 -7.17 -7.18
C ALA A 133 5.78 -8.10 -6.30
N SER A 134 6.42 -8.70 -5.29
CA SER A 134 5.73 -9.46 -4.26
C SER A 134 5.18 -8.49 -3.20
N VAL A 135 3.91 -8.65 -2.84
CA VAL A 135 3.28 -7.87 -1.79
C VAL A 135 2.72 -8.80 -0.73
N GLU A 136 3.08 -8.52 0.51
CA GLU A 136 2.57 -9.21 1.67
C GLU A 136 1.88 -8.26 2.64
N ILE A 137 0.63 -8.57 2.98
CA ILE A 137 -0.06 -7.96 4.10
C ILE A 137 0.22 -8.84 5.33
N ARG A 138 0.88 -8.29 6.34
CA ARG A 138 1.32 -9.02 7.53
C ARG A 138 0.73 -8.42 8.80
N LYS A 139 0.42 -9.27 9.78
CA LYS A 139 0.22 -8.81 11.16
C LYS A 139 1.39 -9.23 12.04
N THR A 140 1.79 -8.32 12.92
CA THR A 140 2.95 -8.48 13.80
C THR A 140 2.55 -8.23 15.25
N ALA A 141 2.83 -9.21 16.12
CA ALA A 141 2.53 -9.13 17.54
C ALA A 141 3.55 -8.25 18.29
N PRO A 142 3.14 -7.54 19.35
CA PRO A 142 4.06 -6.76 20.18
C PRO A 142 4.92 -7.64 21.10
N GLY A 143 6.13 -7.18 21.44
CA GLY A 143 6.81 -7.52 22.69
C GLY A 143 8.16 -8.26 22.61
N ALA A 144 8.89 -8.19 23.73
CA ALA A 144 10.30 -8.48 23.99
C ALA A 144 10.75 -9.96 23.93
N GLY A 145 9.98 -10.84 23.29
CA GLY A 145 10.24 -12.30 23.22
C GLY A 145 10.31 -12.83 21.78
N GLY A 146 10.68 -11.97 20.83
CA GLY A 146 10.68 -12.25 19.40
C GLY A 146 9.49 -11.63 18.66
N LYS A 147 9.74 -11.10 17.47
CA LYS A 147 8.70 -10.65 16.53
C LYS A 147 7.98 -11.90 16.01
N VAL A 148 6.70 -12.06 16.35
CA VAL A 148 5.84 -13.09 15.73
C VAL A 148 5.08 -12.40 14.62
N ASN A 149 5.37 -12.78 13.39
CA ASN A 149 4.74 -12.26 12.18
C ASN A 149 3.87 -13.36 11.58
N GLN A 150 2.71 -12.98 11.04
CA GLN A 150 1.88 -13.86 10.23
C GLN A 150 1.47 -13.13 8.96
N THR A 151 1.79 -13.72 7.81
CA THR A 151 1.30 -13.25 6.51
C THR A 151 -0.18 -13.57 6.40
N LEU A 152 -0.96 -12.55 6.11
CA LEU A 152 -2.42 -12.58 5.99
C LEU A 152 -2.86 -12.69 4.53
N LYS A 153 -2.11 -12.04 3.62
CA LYS A 153 -2.29 -12.13 2.18
C LYS A 153 -0.93 -11.99 1.51
N GLU A 154 -0.72 -12.78 0.48
CA GLU A 154 0.37 -12.62 -0.48
C GLU A 154 -0.26 -12.41 -1.86
N ALA A 155 0.30 -11.48 -2.63
CA ALA A 155 -0.17 -11.15 -3.97
C ALA A 155 0.99 -10.59 -4.80
N GLN A 156 0.80 -10.56 -6.13
CA GLN A 156 1.75 -9.97 -7.06
C GLN A 156 1.17 -8.71 -7.70
N THR A 157 1.95 -7.64 -7.78
CA THR A 157 1.51 -6.36 -8.36
C THR A 157 1.06 -6.50 -9.80
N ALA A 158 1.70 -7.35 -10.61
CA ALA A 158 1.29 -7.60 -12.00
C ALA A 158 -0.18 -8.04 -12.13
N ILE A 159 -0.71 -8.78 -11.15
CA ILE A 159 -2.13 -9.17 -11.10
C ILE A 159 -2.98 -8.06 -10.47
N LEU A 160 -2.49 -7.44 -9.40
CA LEU A 160 -3.24 -6.40 -8.70
C LEU A 160 -3.47 -5.17 -9.58
N HIS A 161 -2.46 -4.72 -10.30
CA HIS A 161 -2.47 -3.47 -11.05
C HIS A 161 -3.29 -3.55 -12.35
N THR A 162 -3.42 -4.74 -12.94
CA THR A 162 -4.15 -4.98 -14.21
C THR A 162 -5.61 -5.41 -14.00
N ARG A 163 -5.99 -5.70 -12.75
CA ARG A 163 -7.34 -6.11 -12.37
C ARG A 163 -8.19 -4.89 -12.04
N ASP A 164 -9.43 -4.86 -12.55
CA ASP A 164 -10.47 -3.97 -12.03
C ASP A 164 -10.89 -4.48 -10.65
N GLN A 165 -10.36 -3.87 -9.60
CA GLN A 165 -10.57 -4.31 -8.23
C GLN A 165 -11.96 -3.96 -7.69
N ALA A 166 -12.73 -3.12 -8.40
CA ALA A 166 -14.12 -2.83 -8.05
C ALA A 166 -15.08 -3.90 -8.60
N GLN A 167 -14.75 -4.52 -9.75
CA GLN A 167 -15.54 -5.61 -10.33
C GLN A 167 -15.03 -7.01 -9.95
N GLN A 168 -13.73 -7.14 -9.69
CA GLN A 168 -13.05 -8.39 -9.39
C GLN A 168 -12.34 -8.27 -8.04
N GLU A 169 -13.11 -8.41 -6.98
CA GLU A 169 -12.64 -8.21 -5.62
C GLU A 169 -11.49 -9.15 -5.25
N ILE A 170 -10.59 -8.65 -4.41
CA ILE A 170 -9.51 -9.42 -3.83
C ILE A 170 -9.92 -9.84 -2.43
N GLN A 171 -9.95 -11.13 -2.19
CA GLN A 171 -10.23 -11.69 -0.87
C GLN A 171 -8.92 -12.04 -0.14
N PHE A 172 -8.91 -11.92 1.18
CA PHE A 172 -7.82 -12.39 2.02
C PHE A 172 -7.69 -13.91 1.97
N GLY A 173 -8.83 -14.62 2.01
CA GLY A 173 -8.86 -16.09 2.08
C GLY A 173 -8.48 -16.60 3.46
N PHE A 174 -9.17 -16.17 4.52
CA PHE A 174 -8.88 -16.60 5.89
C PHE A 174 -9.37 -18.04 6.16
N ASP A 175 -8.56 -19.02 5.80
CA ASP A 175 -8.88 -20.45 5.91
C ASP A 175 -8.06 -21.20 6.98
N ARG A 176 -6.99 -20.59 7.52
CA ARG A 176 -6.03 -21.30 8.38
C ARG A 176 -6.50 -21.44 9.81
N THR A 177 -6.95 -20.34 10.41
CA THR A 177 -7.42 -20.35 11.81
C THR A 177 -8.59 -19.38 12.04
N PRO A 178 -9.47 -19.66 13.02
CA PRO A 178 -10.54 -18.75 13.37
C PRO A 178 -10.06 -17.38 13.89
N LEU A 179 -8.80 -17.27 14.33
CA LEU A 179 -8.22 -16.02 14.87
C LEU A 179 -7.32 -15.28 13.86
N GLN A 180 -7.11 -15.83 12.67
CA GLN A 180 -6.36 -15.22 11.57
C GLN A 180 -6.85 -13.80 11.21
N PRO A 181 -8.16 -13.52 11.06
CA PRO A 181 -8.61 -12.17 10.67
C PRO A 181 -8.49 -11.13 11.79
N TYR A 182 -8.29 -11.55 13.05
CA TYR A 182 -8.32 -10.64 14.19
C TYR A 182 -6.94 -10.03 14.45
N LEU A 183 -6.93 -8.71 14.60
CA LEU A 183 -5.77 -7.92 15.00
C LEU A 183 -6.06 -7.20 16.32
N PRO A 184 -5.46 -7.65 17.44
CA PRO A 184 -5.61 -7.03 18.74
C PRO A 184 -4.96 -5.64 18.83
N ARG A 185 -5.30 -4.88 19.88
CA ARG A 185 -4.60 -3.63 20.23
C ARG A 185 -3.09 -3.86 20.38
N LYS A 186 -2.29 -2.88 19.97
CA LYS A 186 -0.81 -2.85 19.95
C LYS A 186 -0.16 -3.77 18.92
N PHE A 187 -0.93 -4.56 18.16
CA PHE A 187 -0.39 -5.25 17.00
C PHE A 187 -0.13 -4.23 15.88
N LYS A 188 0.77 -4.60 14.98
CA LYS A 188 1.03 -3.86 13.76
C LYS A 188 0.38 -4.58 12.58
N LEU A 189 -0.23 -3.81 11.69
CA LEU A 189 -0.60 -4.24 10.36
C LEU A 189 0.38 -3.59 9.39
N GLN A 190 1.03 -4.40 8.57
CA GLN A 190 2.14 -3.99 7.71
C GLN A 190 1.86 -4.41 6.28
N VAL A 191 2.19 -3.54 5.33
CA VAL A 191 2.31 -3.88 3.91
C VAL A 191 3.81 -3.94 3.61
N VAL A 192 4.27 -5.13 3.22
CA VAL A 192 5.65 -5.40 2.84
C VAL A 192 5.70 -5.62 1.34
N VAL A 193 6.65 -4.98 0.68
CA VAL A 193 6.82 -5.07 -0.77
C VAL A 193 8.26 -5.43 -1.07
N ASP A 194 8.44 -6.38 -1.97
CA ASP A 194 9.71 -6.70 -2.60
C ASP A 194 9.56 -6.44 -4.11
N ALA A 195 10.16 -5.35 -4.58
CA ALA A 195 9.98 -4.82 -5.93
C ALA A 195 11.33 -4.45 -6.54
N PRO A 196 11.51 -4.59 -7.87
CA PRO A 196 12.69 -4.07 -8.56
C PRO A 196 12.71 -2.54 -8.67
N TYR A 197 11.63 -1.87 -8.27
CA TYR A 197 11.47 -0.42 -8.29
C TYR A 197 11.24 0.13 -6.87
N LYS A 198 11.42 1.44 -6.73
CA LYS A 198 11.13 2.14 -5.47
C LYS A 198 9.63 2.38 -5.34
N VAL A 199 8.96 1.67 -4.44
CA VAL A 199 7.60 2.02 -4.02
C VAL A 199 7.63 3.17 -3.04
N ALA A 200 6.92 4.26 -3.32
CA ALA A 200 6.77 5.37 -2.39
C ALA A 200 5.40 6.02 -2.49
N PHE A 201 4.91 6.54 -1.37
CA PHE A 201 3.64 7.27 -1.28
C PHE A 201 3.82 8.78 -1.25
N GLU A 202 5.04 9.23 -0.92
CA GLU A 202 5.45 10.63 -0.85
C GLU A 202 6.91 10.73 -1.32
N ALA A 203 7.28 11.86 -1.92
CA ALA A 203 8.65 12.22 -2.25
C ALA A 203 9.17 13.29 -1.27
N PRO A 204 10.48 13.63 -1.27
CA PRO A 204 11.00 14.75 -0.48
C PRO A 204 10.23 16.05 -0.75
N GLU A 205 10.17 16.93 0.26
CA GLU A 205 9.57 18.25 0.11
C GLU A 205 10.34 19.07 -0.94
N ARG A 206 9.58 19.69 -1.85
CA ARG A 206 10.07 20.58 -2.92
C ARG A 206 9.62 22.02 -2.64
N ALA A 207 9.97 22.94 -3.53
CA ALA A 207 9.70 24.37 -3.36
C ALA A 207 8.22 24.71 -3.11
N ASN A 208 7.29 24.00 -3.76
CA ASN A 208 5.85 24.28 -3.71
C ASN A 208 5.04 23.25 -2.92
N GLY A 209 5.71 22.30 -2.26
CA GLY A 209 5.07 21.31 -1.40
C GLY A 209 5.65 19.91 -1.53
N THR A 210 5.04 18.96 -0.82
CA THR A 210 5.43 17.54 -0.86
C THR A 210 4.68 16.81 -1.97
N PRO A 211 5.37 16.25 -2.99
CA PRO A 211 4.74 15.36 -3.97
C PRO A 211 4.16 14.12 -3.30
N ARG A 212 2.95 13.71 -3.71
CA ARG A 212 2.22 12.57 -3.13
C ARG A 212 1.65 11.67 -4.22
N ALA A 213 1.75 10.36 -4.03
CA ALA A 213 1.20 9.34 -4.92
C ALA A 213 -0.32 9.23 -4.76
N ARG A 214 -1.08 10.21 -5.27
CA ARG A 214 -2.55 10.21 -5.18
C ARG A 214 -3.20 9.08 -5.97
N ASN A 215 -2.45 8.47 -6.88
CA ASN A 215 -2.82 7.26 -7.60
C ASN A 215 -2.65 5.97 -6.78
N ALA A 216 -1.98 6.01 -5.64
CA ALA A 216 -1.86 4.84 -4.78
C ALA A 216 -3.22 4.46 -4.15
N LEU A 217 -3.52 3.17 -4.14
CA LEU A 217 -4.67 2.62 -3.43
C LEU A 217 -4.18 1.68 -2.34
N LEU A 218 -4.60 1.96 -1.10
CA LEU A 218 -4.47 1.02 0.01
C LEU A 218 -5.72 1.15 0.86
N SER A 219 -6.62 0.17 0.72
CA SER A 219 -7.85 0.07 1.49
C SER A 219 -8.03 -1.39 1.91
N LEU A 220 -7.96 -1.63 3.23
CA LEU A 220 -8.15 -2.95 3.81
C LEU A 220 -9.49 -2.98 4.55
N PRO A 221 -10.48 -3.77 4.11
CA PRO A 221 -11.79 -3.77 4.71
C PRO A 221 -11.73 -4.39 6.10
N ARG A 222 -12.44 -3.79 7.06
CA ARG A 222 -12.40 -4.19 8.46
C ARG A 222 -13.72 -4.03 9.19
N PHE A 223 -13.86 -4.78 10.27
CA PHE A 223 -14.70 -4.43 11.41
C PHE A 223 -13.82 -3.89 12.53
N GLN A 224 -14.29 -2.87 13.24
CA GLN A 224 -13.61 -2.33 14.42
C GLN A 224 -14.57 -2.26 15.61
N THR A 225 -14.04 -2.44 16.81
CA THR A 225 -14.81 -2.31 18.04
C THR A 225 -14.14 -1.33 19.01
N GLU A 226 -14.96 -0.57 19.73
CA GLU A 226 -14.54 0.24 20.88
C GLU A 226 -14.29 -0.63 22.13
N ALA A 227 -14.91 -1.81 22.17
CA ALA A 227 -14.84 -2.69 23.31
C ALA A 227 -13.43 -3.25 23.48
N ARG A 228 -12.91 -3.18 24.71
CA ARG A 228 -11.69 -3.90 25.05
C ARG A 228 -12.02 -5.38 25.18
N ILE A 229 -11.44 -6.20 24.29
CA ILE A 229 -11.55 -7.65 24.37
C ILE A 229 -10.36 -8.19 25.16
N GLU A 230 -10.58 -8.48 26.44
CA GLU A 230 -9.57 -9.06 27.32
C GLU A 230 -9.06 -10.40 26.77
N ASP A 231 -7.76 -10.60 26.91
CA ASP A 231 -7.00 -11.79 26.47
C ASP A 231 -6.90 -12.01 24.96
N LEU A 232 -7.53 -11.16 24.13
CA LEU A 232 -7.47 -11.30 22.67
C LEU A 232 -6.02 -11.25 22.14
N GLY A 233 -5.20 -10.36 22.71
CA GLY A 233 -3.79 -10.25 22.35
C GLY A 233 -3.00 -11.54 22.56
N ALA A 234 -3.21 -12.20 23.70
CA ALA A 234 -2.54 -13.46 24.03
C ALA A 234 -3.06 -14.60 23.16
N ALA A 235 -4.39 -14.69 22.98
CA ALA A 235 -5.02 -15.72 22.15
C ALA A 235 -4.56 -15.66 20.69
N VAL A 236 -4.57 -14.46 20.08
CA VAL A 236 -4.10 -14.29 18.69
C VAL A 236 -2.59 -14.56 18.59
N LYS A 237 -1.78 -14.15 19.56
CA LYS A 237 -0.35 -14.44 19.54
C LYS A 237 -0.07 -15.94 19.64
N GLN A 238 -0.80 -16.66 20.49
CA GLN A 238 -0.69 -18.13 20.60
C GLN A 238 -1.13 -18.82 19.31
N ASP A 239 -2.22 -18.37 18.71
CA ASP A 239 -2.69 -18.85 17.41
C ASP A 239 -1.62 -18.67 16.32
N MET A 240 -1.02 -17.48 16.22
CA MET A 240 0.08 -17.22 15.28
C MET A 240 1.30 -18.13 15.49
N ILE A 241 1.63 -18.49 16.74
CA ILE A 241 2.74 -19.41 17.05
C ILE A 241 2.38 -20.85 16.71
N GLY A 242 1.12 -21.23 16.92
CA GLY A 242 0.61 -22.58 16.61
C GLY A 242 0.50 -22.88 15.12
N VAL A 243 0.52 -21.86 14.26
CA VAL A 243 0.43 -21.95 12.79
C VAL A 243 1.81 -22.13 12.13
N ARG A 244 2.82 -22.64 12.85
CA ARG A 244 4.13 -22.96 12.23
C ARG A 244 3.96 -24.06 11.18
N GLY A 245 4.08 -23.65 9.91
CA GLY A 245 4.52 -24.43 8.73
C GLY A 245 3.96 -25.83 8.58
#